data_AF-A0A3D2VZF9-F1
#
_entry.id   AF-A0A3D2VZF9-F1
#
_cell.length_a   1.000
_cell.length_b   1.000
_cell.length_c   1.000
_cell.angle_alpha   90.00
_cell.angle_beta   90.00
_cell.angle_gamma   90.00
#
_symmetry.space_group_name_H-M   'P 1'
#
loop_
_entity.id
_entity.type
_entity.pdbx_description
1 polymer ?
#
loop_
_entity_poly.entity_id
_entity_poly.type
_entity_poly.pdbx_seq_one_letter_code
_entity_poly.pdbx_strand_id
1 'polypeptide(L)'
;MGGKFDIGGGARAAFFALLPATAAAGAMAIPALLAAAGALSFRPSLVRQRFESKALWVLLLLAFTAWAAASTAWSSYADHAQAPKFAATIVLGLLFAAGASVNSESRRLTCAAALAAFVVLALLLAVEALGRLPLNRAMQPAQIYWLIERNPARGVVVLLGFVWPIAGAALGAGRPQLAIAALFVGGFFAFQFDQAANIVAYGFGLGGFILACMAPRFAILLVSGGLAAWMLAAPFATPLLLANQALLDRLPPSL
;
A
#
# COMPACT_ATOMS: atom_id res chain seq x y z
N MET A 1 34.41 17.25 -9.72
CA MET A 1 33.21 16.81 -8.99
C MET A 1 32.75 15.47 -9.58
N GLY A 2 33.31 14.36 -9.09
CA GLY A 2 32.90 13.02 -9.52
C GLY A 2 31.75 12.53 -8.66
N GLY A 3 30.51 12.79 -9.08
CA GLY A 3 29.33 12.29 -8.39
C GLY A 3 29.29 10.77 -8.50
N LYS A 4 29.60 10.04 -7.42
CA LYS A 4 29.38 8.60 -7.37
C LYS A 4 27.88 8.35 -7.52
N PHE A 5 27.50 7.69 -8.60
CA PHE A 5 26.11 7.33 -8.87
C PHE A 5 25.56 6.45 -7.73
N ASP A 6 24.53 6.94 -7.04
CA ASP A 6 23.84 6.15 -6.01
C ASP A 6 22.82 5.23 -6.66
N ILE A 7 23.21 3.96 -6.85
CA ILE A 7 22.35 2.89 -7.39
C ILE A 7 21.01 2.81 -6.62
N GLY A 8 21.04 2.94 -5.30
CA GLY A 8 19.83 2.88 -4.47
C GLY A 8 18.94 4.12 -4.66
N GLY A 9 19.53 5.29 -4.90
CA GLY A 9 18.80 6.50 -5.31
C GLY A 9 18.09 6.31 -6.65
N GLY A 10 18.81 5.80 -7.64
CA GLY A 10 18.26 5.48 -8.97
C GLY A 10 17.12 4.46 -8.90
N ALA A 11 17.27 3.39 -8.11
CA ALA A 11 16.25 2.37 -7.94
C ALA A 11 14.95 2.91 -7.31
N ARG A 12 15.05 3.79 -6.30
CA ARG A 12 13.89 4.46 -5.69
C ARG A 12 13.19 5.40 -6.68
N ALA A 13 13.95 6.17 -7.45
CA ALA A 13 13.40 7.04 -8.49
C ALA A 13 12.67 6.22 -9.57
N ALA A 14 13.28 5.13 -10.04
CA ALA A 14 12.67 4.22 -11.01
C ALA A 14 11.38 3.59 -10.48
N PHE A 15 11.36 3.17 -9.21
CA PHE A 15 10.14 2.67 -8.57
C PHE A 15 9.00 3.68 -8.65
N PHE A 16 9.22 4.92 -8.18
CA PHE A 16 8.16 5.94 -8.21
C PHE A 16 7.80 6.41 -9.62
N ALA A 17 8.73 6.36 -10.58
CA ALA A 17 8.43 6.68 -11.97
C ALA A 17 7.52 5.62 -12.63
N LEU A 18 7.72 4.33 -12.31
CA LEU A 18 6.94 3.23 -12.88
C LEU A 18 5.64 2.93 -12.09
N LEU A 19 5.56 3.40 -10.85
CA LEU A 19 4.43 3.14 -9.97
C LEU A 19 3.07 3.59 -10.54
N PRO A 20 2.90 4.79 -11.12
CA PRO A 20 1.60 5.22 -11.63
C PRO A 20 1.07 4.32 -12.75
N ALA A 21 1.94 3.99 -13.71
CA ALA A 21 1.58 3.12 -14.83
C ALA A 21 1.23 1.71 -14.35
N THR A 22 2.03 1.15 -13.44
CA THR A 22 1.76 -0.20 -12.90
C THR A 22 0.54 -0.26 -11.99
N ALA A 23 0.25 0.81 -11.23
CA ALA A 23 -0.95 0.91 -10.43
C ALA A 23 -2.20 1.03 -11.30
N ALA A 24 -2.19 1.89 -12.32
CA ALA A 24 -3.31 2.05 -13.27
C ALA A 24 -3.58 0.76 -14.07
N ALA A 25 -2.55 -0.01 -14.37
CA ALA A 25 -2.64 -1.32 -15.05
C ALA A 25 -3.08 -2.48 -14.12
N GLY A 26 -3.53 -2.20 -12.90
CA GLY A 26 -4.06 -3.21 -11.98
C GLY A 26 -3.14 -3.64 -10.84
N ALA A 27 -2.06 -2.89 -10.58
CA ALA A 27 -1.19 -2.97 -9.41
C ALA A 27 -0.40 -4.29 -9.19
N MET A 28 -0.52 -5.28 -10.08
CA MET A 28 0.09 -6.60 -9.92
C MET A 28 1.63 -6.57 -9.95
N ALA A 29 2.24 -5.61 -10.63
CA ALA A 29 3.69 -5.47 -10.71
C ALA A 29 4.32 -4.74 -9.51
N ILE A 30 3.52 -4.12 -8.64
CA ILE A 30 4.04 -3.31 -7.52
C ILE A 30 4.91 -4.13 -6.55
N PRO A 31 4.52 -5.34 -6.11
CA PRO A 31 5.36 -6.13 -5.22
C PRO A 31 6.72 -6.46 -5.83
N ALA A 32 6.76 -6.80 -7.13
CA ALA A 32 7.99 -7.10 -7.84
C ALA A 32 8.89 -5.86 -8.00
N LEU A 33 8.30 -4.71 -8.35
CA LEU A 33 9.03 -3.44 -8.44
C LEU A 33 9.57 -3.00 -7.06
N LEU A 34 8.77 -3.13 -6.01
CA LEU A 34 9.18 -2.82 -4.65
C LEU A 34 10.30 -3.76 -4.19
N ALA A 35 10.18 -5.05 -4.49
CA ALA A 35 11.20 -6.06 -4.21
C ALA A 35 12.53 -5.72 -4.89
N ALA A 36 12.50 -5.43 -6.19
CA ALA A 36 13.68 -5.05 -6.96
C ALA A 36 14.30 -3.75 -6.44
N ALA A 37 13.48 -2.73 -6.18
CA ALA A 37 13.95 -1.45 -5.65
C ALA A 37 14.53 -1.59 -4.23
N GLY A 38 13.92 -2.42 -3.38
CA GLY A 38 14.40 -2.75 -2.04
C GLY A 38 15.74 -3.49 -2.07
N ALA A 39 15.87 -4.49 -2.94
CA ALA A 39 17.11 -5.24 -3.13
C ALA A 39 18.25 -4.35 -3.63
N LEU A 40 17.99 -3.50 -4.63
CA LEU A 40 18.98 -2.53 -5.15
C LEU A 40 19.31 -1.41 -4.17
N SER A 41 18.42 -1.14 -3.21
CA SER A 41 18.66 -0.18 -2.12
C SER A 41 19.34 -0.80 -0.90
N PHE A 42 19.62 -2.11 -0.92
CA PHE A 42 20.22 -2.80 0.21
C PHE A 42 21.62 -2.28 0.51
N ARG A 43 21.84 -1.82 1.74
CA ARG A 43 23.18 -1.56 2.27
C ARG A 43 23.26 -2.12 3.70
N PRO A 44 24.13 -3.10 3.97
CA PRO A 44 24.24 -3.75 5.28
C PRO A 44 24.43 -2.78 6.44
N SER A 45 25.20 -1.70 6.22
CA SER A 45 25.48 -0.67 7.23
C SER A 45 24.21 0.05 7.70
N LEU A 46 23.27 0.32 6.79
CA LEU A 46 22.02 1.03 7.07
C LEU A 46 21.02 0.16 7.84
N VAL A 47 21.01 -1.13 7.51
CA VAL A 47 20.17 -2.11 8.21
C VAL A 47 20.58 -2.16 9.66
N ARG A 48 21.88 -2.31 9.94
CA ARG A 48 22.41 -2.34 11.31
C ARG A 48 22.02 -1.10 12.12
N GLN A 49 22.23 0.09 11.56
CA GLN A 49 21.90 1.36 12.23
C GLN A 49 20.40 1.50 12.54
N ARG A 50 19.53 1.01 11.64
CA ARG A 50 18.08 1.04 11.86
C ARG A 50 17.60 0.03 12.90
N PHE A 51 18.21 -1.16 12.91
CA PHE A 51 17.95 -2.16 13.93
C PHE A 51 18.37 -1.65 15.31
N GLU A 52 19.50 -0.98 15.45
CA GLU A 52 19.95 -0.47 16.77
C GLU A 52 18.98 0.58 17.35
N SER A 53 18.42 1.46 16.52
CA SER A 53 17.56 2.57 16.98
C SER A 53 16.08 2.21 17.14
N LYS A 54 15.57 1.21 16.41
CA LYS A 54 14.15 0.82 16.41
C LYS A 54 13.95 -0.70 16.43
N ALA A 55 14.88 -1.44 17.03
CA ALA A 55 14.91 -2.90 17.06
C ALA A 55 13.56 -3.49 17.43
N LEU A 56 12.95 -3.04 18.53
CA LEU A 56 11.71 -3.61 19.02
C LEU A 56 10.60 -3.59 17.97
N TRP A 57 10.36 -2.46 17.30
CA TRP A 57 9.28 -2.33 16.32
C TRP A 57 9.55 -3.14 15.05
N VAL A 58 10.81 -3.18 14.60
CA VAL A 58 11.20 -3.98 13.44
C VAL A 58 11.07 -5.47 13.77
N LEU A 59 11.51 -5.89 14.95
CA LEU A 59 11.37 -7.27 15.42
C LEU A 59 9.91 -7.68 15.57
N LEU A 60 9.05 -6.81 16.12
CA LEU A 60 7.61 -7.09 16.21
C LEU A 60 6.99 -7.26 14.83
N LEU A 61 7.32 -6.41 13.85
CA LEU A 61 6.83 -6.55 12.49
C LEU A 61 7.34 -7.84 11.82
N LEU A 62 8.61 -8.20 12.03
CA LEU A 62 9.18 -9.44 11.49
C LEU A 62 8.59 -10.68 12.15
N ALA A 63 8.41 -10.67 13.47
CA ALA A 63 7.75 -11.75 14.21
C ALA A 63 6.30 -11.91 13.75
N PHE A 64 5.59 -10.80 13.58
CA PHE A 64 4.23 -10.80 13.02
C PHE A 64 4.21 -11.37 11.60
N THR A 65 5.13 -10.96 10.73
CA THR A 65 5.23 -11.45 9.35
C THR A 65 5.53 -12.95 9.32
N ALA A 66 6.43 -13.42 10.20
CA ALA A 66 6.76 -14.83 10.34
C ALA A 66 5.57 -15.64 10.85
N TRP A 67 4.84 -15.14 11.85
CA TRP A 67 3.63 -15.77 12.34
C TRP A 67 2.53 -15.84 11.27
N ALA A 68 2.30 -14.75 10.53
CA ALA A 68 1.33 -14.71 9.44
C ALA A 68 1.70 -15.70 8.32
N ALA A 69 2.99 -15.77 7.97
CA ALA A 69 3.48 -16.76 7.00
C ALA A 69 3.37 -18.20 7.53
N ALA A 70 3.66 -18.45 8.81
CA ALA A 70 3.49 -19.77 9.42
C ALA A 70 2.01 -20.18 9.45
N SER A 71 1.10 -19.22 9.61
CA SER A 71 -0.34 -19.50 9.66
C SER A 71 -0.91 -20.14 8.40
N THR A 72 -0.24 -19.99 7.26
CA THR A 72 -0.67 -20.67 6.04
C THR A 72 -0.44 -22.18 6.08
N ALA A 73 0.37 -22.70 7.01
CA ALA A 73 0.62 -24.14 7.16
C ALA A 73 -0.59 -24.90 7.73
N TRP A 74 -1.48 -24.21 8.45
CA TRP A 74 -2.73 -24.78 8.99
C TRP A 74 -3.98 -24.07 8.46
N SER A 75 -3.81 -23.19 7.47
CA SER A 75 -4.92 -22.56 6.75
C SER A 75 -5.46 -23.51 5.69
N SER A 76 -6.78 -23.50 5.47
CA SER A 76 -7.43 -24.21 4.34
C SER A 76 -7.20 -23.54 2.98
N TYR A 77 -6.41 -22.46 2.94
CA TYR A 77 -6.13 -21.72 1.71
C TYR A 77 -5.19 -22.49 0.77
N ALA A 78 -5.62 -22.69 -0.48
CA ALA A 78 -4.92 -23.55 -1.43
C ALA A 78 -3.57 -23.01 -1.94
N ASP A 79 -3.37 -21.67 -1.96
CA ASP A 79 -2.17 -21.06 -2.52
C ASP A 79 -1.16 -20.68 -1.42
N HIS A 80 -0.51 -21.69 -0.86
CA HIS A 80 0.54 -21.51 0.15
C HIS A 80 1.76 -20.72 -0.37
N ALA A 81 1.93 -20.56 -1.69
CA ALA A 81 3.02 -19.77 -2.27
C ALA A 81 2.85 -18.26 -2.03
N GLN A 82 1.67 -17.80 -1.58
CA GLN A 82 1.47 -16.40 -1.16
C GLN A 82 2.27 -16.04 0.10
N ALA A 83 2.44 -16.98 1.04
CA ALA A 83 3.13 -16.74 2.31
C ALA A 83 4.58 -16.26 2.13
N PRO A 84 5.45 -16.97 1.37
CA PRO A 84 6.81 -16.51 1.13
C PRO A 84 6.85 -15.22 0.31
N LYS A 85 5.91 -14.99 -0.62
CA LYS A 85 5.82 -13.73 -1.39
C LYS A 85 5.51 -12.55 -0.48
N PHE A 86 4.55 -12.71 0.42
CA PHE A 86 4.20 -11.72 1.44
C PHE A 86 5.40 -11.41 2.33
N ALA A 87 6.04 -12.44 2.90
CA ALA A 87 7.21 -12.27 3.76
C ALA A 87 8.36 -11.55 3.04
N ALA A 88 8.68 -11.98 1.81
CA ALA A 88 9.70 -11.34 0.99
C ALA A 88 9.36 -9.86 0.71
N THR A 89 8.10 -9.55 0.40
CA THR A 89 7.66 -8.18 0.14
C THR A 89 7.83 -7.29 1.37
N ILE A 90 7.49 -7.78 2.57
CA ILE A 90 7.70 -7.01 3.81
C ILE A 90 9.18 -6.78 4.07
N VAL A 91 10.02 -7.81 3.96
CA VAL A 91 11.47 -7.69 4.19
C VAL A 91 12.11 -6.72 3.21
N LEU A 92 11.83 -6.87 1.91
CA LEU A 92 12.40 -5.99 0.88
C LEU A 92 11.82 -4.57 0.97
N GLY A 93 10.56 -4.43 1.36
CA GLY A 93 9.93 -3.13 1.65
C GLY A 93 10.59 -2.42 2.83
N LEU A 94 10.99 -3.15 3.88
CA LEU A 94 11.76 -2.59 4.99
C LEU A 94 13.15 -2.11 4.55
N LEU A 95 13.80 -2.84 3.64
CA LEU A 95 15.09 -2.43 3.07
C LEU A 95 14.94 -1.16 2.22
N PHE A 96 13.88 -1.09 1.40
CA PHE A 96 13.52 0.11 0.66
C PHE A 96 13.31 1.30 1.59
N ALA A 97 12.51 1.12 2.65
CA ALA A 97 12.22 2.16 3.62
C ALA A 97 13.47 2.61 4.41
N ALA A 98 14.35 1.67 4.75
CA ALA A 98 15.63 1.98 5.37
C ALA A 98 16.48 2.86 4.44
N GLY A 99 16.65 2.44 3.18
CA GLY A 99 17.37 3.18 2.13
C GLY A 99 16.77 4.56 1.83
N ALA A 100 15.45 4.68 1.86
CA ALA A 100 14.75 5.96 1.69
C ALA A 100 15.02 6.95 2.83
N SER A 101 15.32 6.45 4.04
CA SER A 101 15.40 7.27 5.25
C SER A 101 16.82 7.68 5.68
N VAL A 102 17.84 7.27 4.93
CA VAL A 102 19.28 7.36 5.26
C VAL A 102 19.73 8.77 5.55
N ASN A 103 19.56 9.66 4.57
CA ASN A 103 19.98 11.04 4.64
C ASN A 103 18.78 11.96 4.41
N SER A 104 18.87 13.20 4.89
CA SER A 104 17.84 14.24 4.70
C SER A 104 17.53 14.49 3.23
N GLU A 105 18.55 14.49 2.36
CA GLU A 105 18.41 14.63 0.91
C GLU A 105 17.65 13.46 0.29
N SER A 106 18.08 12.23 0.57
CA SER A 106 17.39 11.00 0.13
C SER A 106 15.92 10.98 0.55
N ARG A 107 15.63 11.43 1.78
CA ARG A 107 14.26 11.53 2.28
C ARG A 107 13.46 12.55 1.48
N ARG A 108 14.00 13.75 1.24
CA ARG A 108 13.36 14.80 0.44
C ARG A 108 13.08 14.33 -0.99
N LEU A 109 14.04 13.70 -1.64
CA LEU A 109 13.88 13.16 -2.99
C LEU A 109 12.83 12.05 -3.04
N THR A 110 12.85 11.13 -2.06
CA THR A 110 11.84 10.05 -1.97
C THR A 110 10.44 10.64 -1.77
N CYS A 111 10.28 11.64 -0.90
CA CYS A 111 9.00 12.31 -0.68
C CYS A 111 8.52 13.07 -1.94
N ALA A 112 9.42 13.77 -2.63
CA ALA A 112 9.09 14.46 -3.87
C ALA A 112 8.69 13.47 -4.98
N ALA A 113 9.41 12.36 -5.11
CA ALA A 113 9.09 11.30 -6.06
C ALA A 113 7.75 10.62 -5.73
N ALA A 114 7.47 10.36 -4.45
CA ALA A 114 6.19 9.82 -4.00
C ALA A 114 5.02 10.78 -4.30
N LEU A 115 5.20 12.08 -4.06
CA LEU A 115 4.20 13.09 -4.40
C LEU A 115 3.98 13.17 -5.91
N ALA A 116 5.05 13.16 -6.71
CA ALA A 116 4.95 13.14 -8.16
C ALA A 116 4.22 11.89 -8.66
N ALA A 117 4.55 10.70 -8.13
CA ALA A 117 3.86 9.45 -8.44
C ALA A 117 2.37 9.53 -8.09
N PHE A 118 2.03 10.09 -6.93
CA PHE A 118 0.64 10.31 -6.53
C PHE A 118 -0.11 11.22 -7.50
N VAL A 119 0.47 12.36 -7.90
CA VAL A 119 -0.15 13.28 -8.85
C VAL A 119 -0.34 12.62 -10.21
N VAL A 120 0.68 11.95 -10.74
CA VAL A 120 0.58 11.25 -12.02
C VAL A 120 -0.46 10.13 -11.96
N LEU A 121 -0.49 9.35 -10.87
CA LEU A 121 -1.49 8.30 -10.69
C LEU A 121 -2.91 8.87 -10.61
N ALA A 122 -3.10 9.96 -9.86
CA ALA A 122 -4.39 10.65 -9.80
C ALA A 122 -4.84 11.15 -11.17
N LEU A 123 -3.92 11.71 -11.98
CA LEU A 123 -4.24 12.13 -13.35
C LEU A 123 -4.60 10.95 -14.25
N LEU A 124 -3.85 9.85 -14.20
CA LEU A 124 -4.17 8.64 -14.96
C LEU A 124 -5.55 8.08 -14.57
N LEU A 125 -5.84 8.00 -13.28
CA LEU A 125 -7.14 7.54 -12.79
C LEU A 125 -8.27 8.52 -13.15
N ALA A 126 -8.01 9.83 -13.22
CA ALA A 126 -8.99 10.81 -13.68
C ALA A 126 -9.33 10.59 -15.16
N VAL A 127 -8.32 10.33 -15.99
CA VAL A 127 -8.52 9.96 -17.41
C VAL A 127 -9.34 8.68 -17.52
N GLU A 128 -9.05 7.67 -16.69
CA GLU A 128 -9.85 6.44 -16.64
C GLU A 128 -11.31 6.69 -16.24
N ALA A 129 -11.53 7.45 -15.16
CA ALA A 129 -12.87 7.74 -14.64
C ALA A 129 -13.71 8.59 -15.62
N LEU A 130 -13.13 9.65 -16.19
CA LEU A 130 -13.83 10.57 -17.09
C LEU A 130 -13.97 10.00 -18.51
N GLY A 131 -12.97 9.25 -18.99
CA GLY A 131 -12.90 8.73 -20.35
C GLY A 131 -13.59 7.39 -20.57
N ARG A 132 -14.30 6.85 -19.56
CA ARG A 132 -14.86 5.48 -19.58
C ARG A 132 -13.80 4.41 -19.88
N LEU A 133 -12.70 4.46 -19.15
CA LEU A 133 -11.62 3.47 -19.14
C LEU A 133 -10.79 3.37 -20.45
N PRO A 134 -10.30 4.47 -21.04
CA PRO A 134 -9.67 4.42 -22.36
C PRO A 134 -8.34 3.66 -22.36
N LEU A 135 -7.49 3.79 -21.34
CA LEU A 135 -6.21 3.08 -21.28
C LEU A 135 -6.44 1.59 -21.01
N ASN A 136 -7.36 1.26 -20.10
CA ASN A 136 -7.69 -0.14 -19.84
C ASN A 136 -8.30 -0.83 -21.06
N ARG A 137 -9.18 -0.15 -21.82
CA ARG A 137 -9.71 -0.67 -23.10
C ARG A 137 -8.63 -0.84 -24.16
N ALA A 138 -7.68 0.07 -24.25
CA ALA A 138 -6.56 -0.04 -25.19
C ALA A 138 -5.66 -1.24 -24.87
N MET A 139 -5.43 -1.52 -23.59
CA MET A 139 -4.58 -2.63 -23.14
C MET A 139 -5.29 -3.99 -23.18
N GLN A 140 -6.63 -4.01 -23.05
CA GLN A 140 -7.43 -5.23 -22.97
C GLN A 140 -8.69 -5.12 -23.84
N PRO A 141 -8.55 -5.01 -25.18
CA PRO A 141 -9.68 -4.74 -26.07
C PRO A 141 -10.73 -5.87 -26.12
N ALA A 142 -10.33 -7.09 -25.74
CA ALA A 142 -11.18 -8.27 -25.78
C ALA A 142 -11.86 -8.63 -24.45
N GLN A 143 -11.60 -7.89 -23.36
CA GLN A 143 -12.16 -8.24 -22.04
C GLN A 143 -13.58 -7.72 -21.81
N ILE A 144 -14.32 -8.45 -20.96
CA ILE A 144 -15.70 -8.12 -20.58
C ILE A 144 -15.68 -6.88 -19.68
N TYR A 145 -16.64 -5.98 -19.87
CA TYR A 145 -16.70 -4.65 -19.25
C TYR A 145 -16.46 -4.62 -17.72
N TRP A 146 -17.08 -5.52 -16.96
CA TRP A 146 -16.91 -5.57 -15.49
C TRP A 146 -15.51 -6.05 -15.05
N LEU A 147 -14.80 -6.83 -15.88
CA LEU A 147 -13.42 -7.24 -15.61
C LEU A 147 -12.45 -6.06 -15.81
N ILE A 148 -12.77 -5.18 -16.77
CA ILE A 148 -12.01 -3.97 -17.09
C ILE A 148 -12.12 -2.95 -15.96
N GLU A 149 -13.29 -2.80 -15.32
CA GLU A 149 -13.49 -1.90 -14.18
C GLU A 149 -12.69 -2.28 -12.92
N ARG A 150 -12.30 -3.55 -12.78
CA ARG A 150 -11.57 -4.05 -11.60
C ARG A 150 -10.11 -3.59 -11.56
N ASN A 151 -9.50 -3.32 -12.71
CA ASN A 151 -8.10 -2.87 -12.81
C ASN A 151 -7.89 -1.43 -12.28
N PRO A 152 -8.65 -0.41 -12.72
CA PRO A 152 -8.51 0.95 -12.20
C PRO A 152 -8.93 1.04 -10.73
N ALA A 153 -9.88 0.21 -10.27
CA ALA A 153 -10.21 0.08 -8.86
C ALA A 153 -9.00 -0.32 -7.99
N ARG A 154 -8.13 -1.22 -8.46
CA ARG A 154 -6.86 -1.53 -7.77
C ARG A 154 -5.90 -0.35 -7.79
N GLY A 155 -5.89 0.42 -8.87
CA GLY A 155 -5.16 1.69 -8.95
C GLY A 155 -5.63 2.69 -7.88
N VAL A 156 -6.94 2.77 -7.62
CA VAL A 156 -7.50 3.57 -6.51
C VAL A 156 -7.01 3.07 -5.16
N VAL A 157 -6.97 1.76 -4.91
CA VAL A 157 -6.42 1.22 -3.64
C VAL A 157 -4.98 1.68 -3.42
N VAL A 158 -4.15 1.67 -4.48
CA VAL A 158 -2.78 2.19 -4.40
C VAL A 158 -2.81 3.69 -4.09
N LEU A 159 -3.60 4.47 -4.82
CA LEU A 159 -3.74 5.92 -4.59
C LEU A 159 -4.14 6.22 -3.13
N LEU A 160 -5.15 5.51 -2.60
CA LEU A 160 -5.61 5.64 -1.21
C LEU A 160 -4.50 5.31 -0.21
N GLY A 161 -3.64 4.34 -0.52
CA GLY A 161 -2.44 4.05 0.26
C GLY A 161 -1.45 5.23 0.32
N PHE A 162 -1.39 6.07 -0.72
CA PHE A 162 -0.54 7.26 -0.77
C PHE A 162 -1.16 8.51 -0.13
N VAL A 163 -2.49 8.61 -0.09
CA VAL A 163 -3.21 9.77 0.47
C VAL A 163 -2.72 10.08 1.89
N TRP A 164 -2.68 9.07 2.76
CA TRP A 164 -2.33 9.25 4.18
C TRP A 164 -0.89 9.69 4.41
N PRO A 165 0.15 9.02 3.88
CA PRO A 165 1.53 9.48 4.08
C PRO A 165 1.79 10.85 3.43
N ILE A 166 1.15 11.17 2.30
CA ILE A 166 1.28 12.50 1.67
C ILE A 166 0.61 13.58 2.52
N ALA A 167 -0.63 13.35 2.96
CA ALA A 167 -1.34 14.28 3.83
C ALA A 167 -0.59 14.48 5.15
N GLY A 168 -0.12 13.40 5.78
CA GLY A 168 0.67 13.46 7.01
C GLY A 168 1.99 14.21 6.82
N ALA A 169 2.71 13.96 5.72
CA ALA A 169 3.95 14.68 5.40
C ALA A 169 3.68 16.18 5.12
N ALA A 170 2.59 16.51 4.44
CA ALA A 170 2.18 17.88 4.15
C ALA A 170 1.83 18.64 5.43
N LEU A 171 1.06 18.03 6.34
CA LEU A 171 0.77 18.61 7.66
C LEU A 171 2.04 18.82 8.49
N GLY A 172 2.92 17.81 8.55
CA GLY A 172 4.20 17.91 9.26
C GLY A 172 5.14 18.99 8.69
N ALA A 173 4.96 19.38 7.42
CA ALA A 173 5.69 20.46 6.77
C ALA A 173 4.98 21.82 6.86
N GLY A 174 3.87 21.94 7.61
CA GLY A 174 3.11 23.18 7.74
C GLY A 174 2.34 23.58 6.47
N ARG A 175 2.00 22.61 5.60
CA ARG A 175 1.30 22.82 4.32
C ARG A 175 -0.10 22.18 4.35
N PRO A 176 -1.05 22.72 5.14
CA PRO A 176 -2.37 22.11 5.30
C PRO A 176 -3.18 22.05 4.01
N GLN A 177 -3.00 23.03 3.10
CA GLN A 177 -3.66 23.04 1.80
C GLN A 177 -3.32 21.80 0.96
N LEU A 178 -2.05 21.37 0.97
CA LEU A 178 -1.61 20.18 0.25
C LEU A 178 -2.20 18.90 0.87
N ALA A 179 -2.32 18.86 2.20
CA ALA A 179 -2.96 17.75 2.90
C ALA A 179 -4.45 17.66 2.55
N ILE A 180 -5.17 18.79 2.59
CA ILE A 180 -6.58 18.87 2.20
C ILE A 180 -6.76 18.45 0.74
N ALA A 181 -5.89 18.91 -0.17
CA ALA A 181 -5.94 18.52 -1.58
C ALA A 181 -5.74 17.00 -1.75
N ALA A 182 -4.76 16.40 -1.06
CA ALA A 182 -4.54 14.95 -1.12
C ALA A 182 -5.74 14.15 -0.58
N LEU A 183 -6.33 14.59 0.53
CA LEU A 183 -7.54 13.99 1.09
C LEU A 183 -8.72 14.11 0.13
N PHE A 184 -8.93 15.29 -0.45
CA PHE A 184 -10.01 15.53 -1.41
C PHE A 184 -9.86 14.64 -2.65
N VAL A 185 -8.65 14.53 -3.21
CA VAL A 185 -8.35 13.62 -4.33
C VAL A 185 -8.65 12.17 -3.94
N GLY A 186 -8.21 11.73 -2.75
CA GLY A 186 -8.52 10.41 -2.22
C GLY A 186 -10.02 10.15 -2.12
N GLY A 187 -10.76 11.09 -1.53
CA GLY A 187 -12.21 11.03 -1.39
C GLY A 187 -12.91 10.97 -2.75
N PHE A 188 -12.54 11.83 -3.70
CA PHE A 188 -13.10 11.82 -5.05
C PHE A 188 -12.98 10.43 -5.69
N PHE A 189 -11.78 9.83 -5.68
CA PHE A 189 -11.55 8.51 -6.28
C PHE A 189 -12.17 7.36 -5.49
N ALA A 190 -12.40 7.51 -4.19
CA ALA A 190 -13.07 6.49 -3.40
C ALA A 190 -14.51 6.24 -3.87
N PHE A 191 -15.18 7.24 -4.43
CA PHE A 191 -16.53 7.12 -5.02
C PHE A 191 -16.53 6.71 -6.49
N GLN A 192 -15.36 6.55 -7.12
CA GLN A 192 -15.27 6.13 -8.53
C GLN A 192 -15.17 4.60 -8.65
N PHE A 193 -15.49 4.10 -9.85
CA PHE A 193 -15.36 2.68 -10.26
C PHE A 193 -16.27 1.69 -9.49
N ASP A 194 -17.38 2.18 -8.92
CA ASP A 194 -18.45 1.38 -8.30
C ASP A 194 -17.97 0.33 -7.27
N GLN A 195 -16.92 0.67 -6.52
CA GLN A 195 -16.39 -0.19 -5.46
C GLN A 195 -16.74 0.36 -4.09
N ALA A 196 -17.82 -0.15 -3.49
CA ALA A 196 -18.20 0.20 -2.11
C ALA A 196 -17.04 -0.01 -1.10
N ALA A 197 -16.17 -0.99 -1.36
CA ALA A 197 -14.97 -1.24 -0.57
C ALA A 197 -14.03 -0.02 -0.50
N ASN A 198 -13.91 0.77 -1.58
CA ASN A 198 -13.05 1.96 -1.60
C ASN A 198 -13.62 3.08 -0.72
N ILE A 199 -14.94 3.29 -0.74
CA ILE A 199 -15.63 4.26 0.12
C ILE A 199 -15.42 3.91 1.59
N VAL A 200 -15.65 2.64 1.93
CA VAL A 200 -15.49 2.13 3.31
C VAL A 200 -14.03 2.26 3.75
N ALA A 201 -13.08 1.83 2.91
CA ALA A 201 -11.65 1.94 3.20
C ALA A 201 -11.20 3.40 3.39
N TYR A 202 -11.70 4.32 2.56
CA TYR A 202 -11.43 5.75 2.71
C TYR A 202 -12.01 6.31 4.01
N GLY A 203 -13.25 5.96 4.36
CA GLY A 203 -13.89 6.39 5.61
C GLY A 203 -13.14 5.92 6.86
N PHE A 204 -12.78 4.63 6.92
CA PHE A 204 -11.95 4.10 8.01
C PHE A 204 -10.55 4.74 8.03
N GLY A 205 -9.94 4.93 6.87
CA GLY A 205 -8.64 5.60 6.75
C GLY A 205 -8.68 7.04 7.26
N LEU A 206 -9.74 7.80 6.92
CA LEU A 206 -9.93 9.17 7.38
C LEU A 206 -10.13 9.24 8.90
N GLY A 207 -10.97 8.35 9.45
CA GLY A 207 -11.14 8.23 10.91
C GLY A 207 -9.83 7.88 11.61
N GLY A 208 -9.08 6.92 11.08
CA GLY A 208 -7.76 6.55 11.58
C GLY A 208 -6.74 7.69 11.49
N PHE A 209 -6.78 8.48 10.40
CA PHE A 209 -5.91 9.63 10.20
C PHE A 209 -6.22 10.76 11.20
N ILE A 210 -7.49 11.10 11.40
CA ILE A 210 -7.94 12.08 12.40
C ILE A 210 -7.52 11.63 13.80
N LEU A 211 -7.77 10.36 14.14
CA LEU A 211 -7.36 9.79 15.42
C LEU A 211 -5.83 9.83 15.61
N ALA A 212 -5.06 9.58 14.55
CA ALA A 212 -3.60 9.68 14.59
C ALA A 212 -3.12 11.12 14.81
N CYS A 213 -3.82 12.12 14.28
CA CYS A 213 -3.52 13.53 14.54
C CYS A 213 -3.87 13.94 15.99
N MET A 214 -4.98 13.45 16.53
CA MET A 214 -5.45 13.81 17.88
C MET A 214 -4.73 13.02 18.99
N ALA A 215 -4.50 11.73 18.78
CA ALA A 215 -4.01 10.79 19.77
C ALA A 215 -3.06 9.74 19.12
N PRO A 216 -1.86 10.15 18.68
CA PRO A 216 -0.96 9.30 17.86
C PRO A 216 -0.59 7.97 18.53
N ARG A 217 -0.36 7.98 19.85
CA ARG A 217 -0.05 6.76 20.61
C ARG A 217 -1.23 5.79 20.63
N PHE A 218 -2.44 6.31 20.81
CA PHE A 218 -3.65 5.50 20.83
C PHE A 218 -3.98 4.95 19.45
N ALA A 219 -3.81 5.75 18.39
CA ALA A 219 -4.00 5.29 17.01
C ALA A 219 -3.08 4.10 16.68
N ILE A 220 -1.80 4.18 17.05
CA ILE A 220 -0.86 3.07 16.86
C ILE A 220 -1.31 1.84 17.64
N LEU A 221 -1.66 1.98 18.92
CA LEU A 221 -2.13 0.87 19.75
C LEU A 221 -3.42 0.24 19.21
N LEU A 222 -4.35 1.06 18.75
CA LEU A 222 -5.65 0.60 18.24
C LEU A 222 -5.48 -0.15 16.92
N VAL A 223 -4.69 0.37 15.99
CA VAL A 223 -4.43 -0.31 14.70
C VAL A 223 -3.64 -1.59 14.94
N SER A 224 -2.54 -1.55 15.69
CA SER A 224 -1.71 -2.73 15.94
C SER A 224 -2.44 -3.76 16.80
N GLY A 225 -3.14 -3.33 17.84
CA GLY A 225 -3.93 -4.20 18.72
C GLY A 225 -5.14 -4.79 18.01
N GLY A 226 -5.83 -4.00 17.18
CA GLY A 226 -6.95 -4.47 16.36
C GLY A 226 -6.52 -5.51 15.33
N LEU A 227 -5.40 -5.28 14.63
CA LEU A 227 -4.79 -6.27 13.74
C LEU A 227 -4.38 -7.53 14.50
N ALA A 228 -3.72 -7.40 15.65
CA ALA A 228 -3.31 -8.54 16.46
C ALA A 228 -4.52 -9.36 16.94
N ALA A 229 -5.55 -8.71 17.46
CA ALA A 229 -6.78 -9.35 17.89
C ALA A 229 -7.51 -10.04 16.73
N TRP A 230 -7.62 -9.36 15.58
CA TRP A 230 -8.22 -9.93 14.37
C TRP A 230 -7.45 -11.16 13.90
N MET A 231 -6.12 -11.10 13.89
CA MET A 231 -5.29 -12.22 13.47
C MET A 231 -5.36 -13.40 14.43
N LEU A 232 -5.40 -13.15 15.75
CA LEU A 232 -5.65 -14.21 16.75
C LEU A 232 -7.04 -14.83 16.61
N ALA A 233 -8.04 -14.02 16.26
CA ALA A 233 -9.40 -14.47 16.04
C ALA A 233 -9.58 -15.18 14.69
N ALA A 234 -8.79 -14.85 13.66
CA ALA A 234 -9.01 -15.27 12.28
C ALA A 234 -9.13 -16.79 12.08
N PRO A 235 -8.31 -17.66 12.72
CA PRO A 235 -8.46 -19.11 12.61
C PRO A 235 -9.81 -19.64 13.11
N PHE A 236 -10.46 -18.92 14.02
CA PHE A 236 -11.75 -19.31 14.61
C PHE A 236 -12.93 -18.58 13.95
N ALA A 237 -12.77 -17.29 13.67
CA ALA A 237 -13.78 -16.46 13.05
C ALA A 237 -14.04 -16.84 11.59
N THR A 238 -12.99 -17.21 10.84
CA THR A 238 -13.13 -17.54 9.41
C THR A 238 -13.99 -18.80 9.20
N PRO A 239 -13.75 -19.94 9.89
CA PRO A 239 -14.65 -21.09 9.79
C PRO A 239 -16.08 -20.78 10.24
N LEU A 240 -16.27 -20.00 11.31
CA LEU A 240 -17.61 -19.63 11.81
C LEU A 240 -18.39 -18.76 10.81
N LEU A 241 -17.71 -17.82 10.14
CA LEU A 241 -18.30 -17.00 9.09
C LEU A 241 -18.65 -17.84 7.86
N LEU A 242 -17.76 -18.75 7.45
CA LEU A 242 -17.97 -19.64 6.31
C LEU A 242 -19.01 -20.74 6.59
N ALA A 243 -19.21 -21.12 7.86
CA ALA A 243 -20.25 -22.08 8.25
C ALA A 243 -21.66 -21.48 8.21
N ASN A 244 -21.80 -20.16 8.15
CA ASN A 244 -23.09 -19.49 8.10
C ASN A 244 -23.60 -19.37 6.66
N GLN A 245 -24.36 -20.36 6.21
CA GLN A 245 -24.97 -20.39 4.87
C GLN A 245 -25.81 -19.16 4.57
N ALA A 246 -26.58 -18.63 5.53
CA ALA A 246 -27.39 -17.42 5.32
C ALA A 246 -26.54 -16.18 5.01
N LEU A 247 -25.27 -16.17 5.42
CA LEU A 247 -24.31 -15.11 5.13
C LEU A 247 -23.69 -15.34 3.74
N LEU A 248 -23.36 -16.59 3.39
CA LEU A 248 -22.89 -16.96 2.06
C LEU A 248 -23.94 -16.72 0.96
N ASP A 249 -25.20 -17.02 1.23
CA ASP A 249 -26.32 -16.82 0.30
C ASP A 249 -26.59 -15.33 0.02
N ARG A 250 -26.10 -14.44 0.89
CA ARG A 250 -26.17 -12.98 0.72
C ARG A 250 -24.91 -12.40 0.07
N LEU A 251 -23.84 -13.18 -0.06
CA LEU A 251 -22.66 -12.75 -0.79
C LEU A 251 -22.95 -12.81 -2.30
N PRO A 252 -22.47 -11.82 -3.08
CA PRO A 252 -22.62 -11.89 -4.53
C PRO A 252 -21.97 -13.18 -5.06
N PRO A 253 -22.59 -13.87 -6.03
CA PRO A 253 -22.17 -15.19 -6.52
C PRO A 253 -20.81 -15.22 -7.24
N SER A 254 -20.03 -14.13 -7.19
CA SER A 254 -18.80 -13.91 -7.93
C SER A 254 -17.53 -13.86 -7.03
N LEU A 255 -17.58 -14.48 -5.84
CA LEU A 255 -16.37 -14.73 -5.04
C LEU A 255 -15.66 -16.01 -5.49
#